data_AF-A0A017HK09-F1
#
_entry.id   AF-A0A017HK09-F1
#
_cell.length_a   1.000
_cell.length_b   1.000
_cell.length_c   1.000
_cell.angle_alpha   90.00
_cell.angle_beta   90.00
_cell.angle_gamma   90.00
#
_symmetry.space_group_name_H-M   'P 1'
#
loop_
_entity.id
_entity.type
_entity.pdbx_description
1 polymer ?
#
loop_
_entity_poly.entity_id
_entity_poly.type
_entity_poly.pdbx_seq_one_letter_code
_entity_poly.pdbx_strand_id
1 'polypeptide(L)'
;MAYRPLNRARLLEIAPSDRLAFLEAAKREIDADIVRLQTGKMRIWSGRSRRYHLQLLFSRRQKLAALAQEAGYGDWTLEPTETM
;
A
#
# COMPACT_ATOMS: atom_id res chain seq x y z
N MET A 1 -10.75 -0.81 10.09
CA MET A 1 -10.27 -0.34 8.77
C MET A 1 -10.40 -1.48 7.79
N ALA A 2 -11.27 -1.36 6.79
CA ALA A 2 -11.35 -2.31 5.69
C ALA A 2 -10.40 -1.84 4.59
N TYR A 3 -9.32 -2.58 4.36
CA TYR A 3 -8.37 -2.27 3.30
C TYR A 3 -8.82 -2.85 1.96
N ARG A 4 -8.51 -2.17 0.85
CA ARG A 4 -8.74 -2.74 -0.50
C ARG A 4 -7.99 -4.07 -0.66
N PRO A 5 -8.59 -5.12 -1.23
CA PRO A 5 -7.83 -6.33 -1.52
C PRO A 5 -6.74 -6.04 -2.56
N LEU A 6 -5.48 -6.34 -2.22
CA LEU A 6 -4.36 -6.31 -3.16
C LEU A 6 -4.07 -7.74 -3.59
N ASN A 7 -4.65 -8.16 -4.71
CA ASN A 7 -4.38 -9.44 -5.33
C ASN A 7 -4.67 -9.37 -6.84
N ARG A 8 -4.11 -10.32 -7.58
CA ARG A 8 -4.23 -10.39 -9.04
C ARG A 8 -5.67 -10.52 -9.52
N ALA A 9 -6.48 -11.38 -8.90
CA ALA A 9 -7.88 -11.58 -9.28
C ALA A 9 -8.67 -10.27 -9.23
N ARG A 10 -8.52 -9.48 -8.16
CA ARG A 10 -9.19 -8.19 -8.01
C ARG A 10 -8.76 -7.16 -9.04
N LEU A 11 -7.48 -7.17 -9.43
CA LEU A 11 -7.00 -6.26 -10.48
C LEU A 11 -7.57 -6.64 -11.85
N LEU A 12 -7.75 -7.94 -12.13
CA LEU A 12 -8.33 -8.42 -13.38
C LEU A 12 -9.81 -8.06 -13.52
N GLU A 13 -10.55 -7.97 -12.40
CA GLU A 13 -11.94 -7.48 -12.35
C GLU A 13 -12.08 -5.99 -12.68
N ILE A 14 -10.98 -5.22 -12.62
CA ILE A 14 -10.96 -3.79 -12.93
C ILE A 14 -10.67 -3.60 -14.43
N ALA A 15 -11.40 -2.68 -15.05
CA ALA A 15 -11.19 -2.30 -16.43
C ALA A 15 -9.73 -1.88 -16.68
N PRO A 16 -9.09 -2.28 -17.79
CA PRO A 16 -7.68 -1.96 -18.04
C PRO A 16 -7.34 -0.46 -17.94
N SER A 17 -8.26 0.42 -18.34
CA SER A 17 -8.12 1.88 -18.22
C SER A 17 -8.02 2.37 -16.78
N ASP A 18 -8.63 1.65 -15.84
CA ASP A 18 -8.84 2.11 -14.46
C ASP A 18 -7.85 1.47 -13.48
N ARG A 19 -7.12 0.42 -13.92
CA ARG A 19 -6.15 -0.31 -13.10
C ARG A 19 -5.04 0.59 -12.56
N LEU A 20 -4.53 1.51 -13.38
CA LEU A 20 -3.53 2.50 -12.96
C LEU A 20 -4.09 3.39 -11.83
N ALA A 21 -5.31 3.90 -12.00
CA ALA A 21 -5.96 4.74 -11.00
C ALA A 21 -6.23 3.98 -9.69
N PHE A 22 -6.61 2.70 -9.77
CA PHE A 22 -6.79 1.84 -8.61
C PHE A 22 -5.49 1.63 -7.83
N LEU A 23 -4.39 1.32 -8.53
CA LEU A 23 -3.09 1.10 -7.92
C LEU A 23 -2.55 2.40 -7.29
N GLU A 24 -2.71 3.54 -7.95
CA GLU A 24 -2.37 4.87 -7.41
C GLU A 24 -3.19 5.20 -6.15
N ALA A 25 -4.50 4.96 -6.16
CA ALA A 25 -5.35 5.18 -5.01
C ALA A 25 -4.95 4.27 -3.83
N ALA A 26 -4.57 3.02 -4.10
CA ALA A 26 -4.08 2.10 -3.08
C ALA A 26 -2.74 2.56 -2.50
N LYS A 27 -1.83 3.08 -3.34
CA LYS A 27 -0.53 3.64 -2.90
C LYS A 27 -0.75 4.79 -1.92
N ARG A 28 -1.57 5.78 -2.30
CA ARG A 28 -1.84 6.98 -1.48
C ARG A 28 -2.43 6.64 -0.11
N GLU A 29 -3.30 5.64 -0.05
CA GLU A 29 -3.85 5.17 1.22
C GLU A 29 -2.80 4.58 2.14
N ILE A 30 -1.94 3.70 1.60
CA ILE A 30 -0.87 3.06 2.37
C ILE A 30 0.10 4.11 2.89
N ASP A 31 0.53 5.04 2.04
CA ASP A 31 1.45 6.11 2.42
C ASP A 31 0.84 7.05 3.48
N ALA A 32 -0.43 7.42 3.33
CA ALA A 32 -1.14 8.21 4.34
C ALA A 32 -1.22 7.48 5.69
N ASP A 33 -1.43 6.16 5.69
CA ASP A 33 -1.45 5.37 6.91
C ASP A 33 -0.08 5.25 7.57
N ILE A 34 0.99 5.12 6.78
CA ILE A 34 2.36 5.15 7.29
C ILE A 34 2.62 6.49 7.98
N VAL A 35 2.29 7.61 7.34
CA VAL A 35 2.46 8.96 7.91
C VAL A 35 1.61 9.15 9.16
N ARG A 36 0.34 8.73 9.16
CA ARG A 36 -0.54 8.82 10.34
C ARG A 36 0.01 8.01 11.51
N LEU A 37 0.52 6.82 11.23
CA LEU A 37 1.12 5.95 12.23
C LEU A 37 2.45 6.53 12.75
N GLN A 38 3.27 7.10 11.86
CA GLN A 38 4.54 7.74 12.22
C GLN A 38 4.36 9.02 13.05
N THR A 39 3.33 9.79 12.76
CA THR A 39 3.01 11.04 13.49
C THR A 39 2.19 10.80 14.76
N GLY A 40 1.89 9.54 15.11
CA GLY A 40 1.06 9.21 16.28
C GLY A 40 -0.42 9.61 16.14
N LYS A 41 -0.85 10.03 14.95
CA LYS A 41 -2.23 10.44 14.64
C LYS A 41 -3.16 9.24 14.40
N MET A 42 -2.62 8.03 14.33
CA MET A 42 -3.39 6.79 14.20
C MET A 42 -3.56 6.11 15.56
N ARG A 43 -4.81 5.97 16.02
CA ARG A 43 -5.14 5.24 17.24
C ARG A 43 -5.13 3.74 16.97
N ILE A 44 -4.21 3.01 17.60
CA ILE A 44 -4.04 1.56 17.42
C ILE A 44 -4.85 0.83 18.51
N TRP A 45 -5.88 0.05 18.11
CA TRP A 45 -6.79 -0.66 19.04
C TRP A 45 -6.58 -2.18 19.06
N SER A 46 -5.44 -2.68 18.60
CA SER A 46 -5.22 -4.11 18.33
C SER A 46 -4.43 -4.86 19.41
N GLY A 47 -3.96 -4.17 20.47
CA GLY A 47 -3.00 -4.72 21.43
C GLY A 47 -1.60 -5.01 20.86
N ARG A 48 -1.33 -4.64 19.60
CA ARG A 48 -0.02 -4.79 18.94
C ARG A 48 0.78 -3.49 18.96
N SER A 49 2.09 -3.61 18.85
CA SER A 49 3.00 -2.46 18.84
C SER A 49 2.89 -1.65 17.55
N ARG A 50 3.23 -0.36 17.62
CA ARG A 50 3.35 0.51 16.43
C ARG A 50 4.28 -0.07 15.36
N ARG A 51 5.39 -0.70 15.78
CA ARG A 51 6.33 -1.37 14.88
C ARG A 51 5.65 -2.47 14.06
N TYR A 52 4.80 -3.28 14.69
CA TYR A 52 4.04 -4.33 13.99
C TYR A 52 3.15 -3.73 12.89
N HIS A 53 2.46 -2.62 13.19
CA HIS A 53 1.61 -1.94 12.20
C HIS A 53 2.40 -1.32 11.06
N LEU A 54 3.58 -0.75 11.32
CA LEU A 54 4.47 -0.25 10.27
C LEU A 54 4.93 -1.39 9.36
N GLN A 55 5.36 -2.52 9.93
CA GLN A 55 5.76 -3.70 9.15
C GLN A 55 4.62 -4.21 8.26
N LEU A 56 3.38 -4.22 8.77
CA LEU A 56 2.20 -4.61 7.99
C LEU A 56 1.98 -3.67 6.79
N LEU A 57 2.08 -2.35 7.00
CA LEU A 57 1.92 -1.35 5.93
C LEU A 57 3.05 -1.45 4.90
N PHE A 58 4.30 -1.67 5.32
CA PHE A 58 5.41 -1.87 4.40
C PHE A 58 5.27 -3.15 3.57
N SER A 59 4.89 -4.27 4.18
CA SER A 59 4.60 -5.51 3.45
C SER A 59 3.47 -5.31 2.43
N ARG A 60 2.46 -4.52 2.80
CA ARG A 60 1.37 -4.15 1.91
C ARG A 60 1.81 -3.28 0.73
N ARG A 61 2.74 -2.34 0.94
CA ARG A 61 3.37 -1.54 -0.12
C ARG A 61 4.19 -2.40 -1.08
N GLN A 62 4.96 -3.36 -0.58
CA GLN A 62 5.69 -4.33 -1.40
C GLN A 62 4.75 -5.17 -2.26
N LYS A 63 3.63 -5.64 -1.69
CA LYS A 63 2.61 -6.38 -2.43
C LYS A 63 1.97 -5.54 -3.54
N LEU A 64 1.73 -4.26 -3.31
CA LEU A 64 1.23 -3.34 -4.33
C LEU A 64 2.22 -3.19 -5.49
N ALA A 65 3.51 -3.02 -5.16
CA ALA A 65 4.58 -2.91 -6.16
C ALA A 65 4.69 -4.18 -7.02
N ALA A 66 4.65 -5.36 -6.42
CA ALA A 66 4.64 -6.63 -7.15
C ALA A 66 3.42 -6.74 -8.09
N LEU A 67 2.23 -6.38 -7.59
CA LEU A 67 0.99 -6.41 -8.38
C LEU A 67 1.03 -5.42 -9.57
N ALA A 68 1.64 -4.25 -9.37
CA ALA A 68 1.86 -3.27 -10.42
C ALA A 68 2.83 -3.77 -11.50
N GLN A 69 3.95 -4.40 -11.10
CA GLN A 69 4.92 -5.00 -12.02
C GLN A 69 4.29 -6.13 -12.85
N GLU A 70 3.55 -7.04 -12.21
CA GLU A 70 2.81 -8.12 -12.90
C GLU A 70 1.82 -7.59 -13.94
N ALA A 71 1.25 -6.41 -13.71
CA ALA A 71 0.29 -5.77 -14.59
C ALA A 71 0.93 -4.92 -15.71
N GLY A 72 2.26 -4.89 -15.79
CA GLY A 72 3.00 -4.18 -16.84
C GLY A 72 3.22 -2.69 -16.57
N TYR A 73 2.90 -2.19 -15.38
CA TYR A 73 3.14 -0.80 -14.99
C TYR A 73 4.55 -0.62 -14.39
N GLY A 74 5.59 -0.95 -15.18
CA GLY A 74 6.99 -1.02 -14.75
C GLY A 74 7.51 0.16 -13.92
N ASP A 75 8.61 -0.09 -13.18
CA ASP A 75 9.28 0.83 -12.25
C ASP A 75 8.34 1.68 -11.38
N TRP A 76 7.30 1.03 -10.84
CA TRP A 76 6.46 1.59 -9.78
C TRP A 76 7.28 1.65 -8.49
N THR A 77 8.26 2.55 -8.49
CA THR A 77 9.35 2.60 -7.52
C THR A 77 8.80 2.63 -6.11
N LEU A 78 8.96 1.48 -5.46
CA LEU A 78 9.86 1.31 -4.32
C LEU A 78 10.92 2.43 -4.23
N GLU A 79 10.53 3.69 -4.06
CA GLU A 79 11.45 4.63 -3.44
C GLU A 79 11.53 4.24 -1.96
N PRO A 80 12.67 3.73 -1.48
CA PRO A 80 12.95 3.88 -0.08
C PRO A 80 13.06 5.40 0.11
N THR A 81 12.08 6.02 0.74
CA THR A 81 12.37 7.30 1.41
C THR A 81 13.17 6.96 2.67
N GLU A 82 14.35 6.39 2.46
CA GLU A 82 15.50 6.61 3.32
C GLU A 82 16.08 7.93 2.83
N THR A 83 15.61 9.01 3.42
CA THR A 83 16.42 10.23 3.49
C THR A 83 16.46 10.58 4.97
N MET A 84 17.62 10.26 5.52
CA MET A 84 18.24 10.69 6.78
C MET A 84 17.50 11.71 7.62
#